data_AF-A0A952FEY6-F1
#
_entry.id   AF-A0A952FEY6-F1
#
_cell.length_a   1.000
_cell.length_b   1.000
_cell.length_c   1.000
_cell.angle_alpha   90.00
_cell.angle_beta   90.00
_cell.angle_gamma   90.00
#
_symmetry.space_group_name_H-M   'P 1'
#
loop_
_entity.id
_entity.type
_entity.pdbx_description
1 polymer ?
#
loop_
_entity_poly.entity_id
_entity_poly.type
_entity_poly.pdbx_seq_one_letter_code
_entity_poly.pdbx_strand_id
1 'polypeptide(L)'
;MSDTKTLPGQSNANYTIAGNLRGIGAAAELRSTATIRSRARALLERARRGESAWFTVNDGAMATTAALVAEITRARYPDLRIPYHSRWRHFEAGGIDRPGMLNEALANATPAGRARAQIDLALVSVLLDAGAGPEWRYLEAAQDERPSCEYNRSEGLGVASFHAFTAGVFSSDSQNPMQADAAGLKAITADQIANAFQVTPNNPLVGLEGRAAL
;
A
#
# COMPACT_ATOMS: atom_id res chain seq x y z
N MET A 1 4.77 27.01 63.90
CA MET A 1 4.83 28.25 63.11
C MET A 1 5.65 27.97 61.87
N SER A 2 5.06 28.18 60.69
CA SER A 2 5.60 28.05 59.33
C SER A 2 5.93 26.61 58.88
N ASP A 3 5.10 25.95 58.07
CA ASP A 3 4.76 26.14 56.63
C ASP A 3 5.94 25.95 55.67
N THR A 4 5.94 24.83 54.94
CA THR A 4 5.91 24.84 53.47
C THR A 4 5.62 23.45 52.94
N LYS A 5 4.37 23.25 52.51
CA LYS A 5 3.90 22.07 51.78
C LYS A 5 4.27 22.29 50.30
N THR A 6 5.26 21.57 49.80
CA THR A 6 5.64 21.58 48.39
C THR A 6 4.51 20.96 47.55
N LEU A 7 3.90 21.75 46.67
CA LEU A 7 2.91 21.30 45.68
C LEU A 7 3.62 20.46 44.60
N PRO A 8 3.16 19.22 44.29
CA PRO A 8 3.68 18.45 43.17
C PRO A 8 2.98 18.94 41.90
N GLY A 9 3.59 19.88 41.19
CA GLY A 9 2.90 20.47 40.05
C GLY A 9 3.73 21.32 39.11
N GLN A 10 5.04 21.10 38.94
CA GLN A 10 5.82 21.74 37.87
C GLN A 10 7.04 20.90 37.44
N SER A 11 6.85 19.66 36.96
CA SER A 11 7.95 18.93 36.29
C SER A 11 7.62 18.34 34.91
N ASN A 12 6.38 18.46 34.41
CA ASN A 12 6.02 17.88 33.11
C ASN A 12 6.01 18.86 31.92
N ALA A 13 6.22 20.17 32.13
CA ALA A 13 6.32 21.13 31.02
C ALA A 13 7.69 21.08 30.30
N ASN A 14 8.68 20.43 30.91
CA ASN A 14 10.03 20.25 30.37
C ASN A 14 10.23 18.93 29.63
N TYR A 15 9.18 18.17 29.32
CA TYR A 15 9.19 17.28 28.14
C TYR A 15 9.09 18.19 26.89
N THR A 16 10.16 18.96 26.72
CA THR A 16 10.11 20.36 26.27
C THR A 16 10.04 20.39 24.75
N ILE A 17 9.52 21.50 24.23
CA ILE A 17 9.58 21.89 22.82
C ILE A 17 10.95 21.56 22.16
N ALA A 18 12.06 21.61 22.90
CA ALA A 18 13.39 21.20 22.46
C ALA A 18 13.54 19.70 22.09
N GLY A 19 12.89 18.78 22.82
CA GLY A 19 12.84 17.35 22.47
C GLY A 19 12.04 17.11 21.20
N ASN A 20 10.92 17.83 21.04
CA ASN A 20 10.13 17.82 19.81
C ASN A 20 10.88 18.48 18.64
N LEU A 21 11.61 19.59 18.84
CA LEU A 21 12.42 20.24 17.81
C LEU A 21 13.62 19.38 17.39
N ARG A 22 14.26 18.67 18.33
CA ARG A 22 15.29 17.67 18.01
C ARG A 22 14.71 16.47 17.26
N GLY A 23 13.53 16.00 17.65
CA GLY A 23 12.81 14.93 16.94
C GLY A 23 12.39 15.33 15.53
N ILE A 24 11.87 16.55 15.35
CA ILE A 24 11.52 17.13 14.05
C ILE A 24 12.79 17.34 13.20
N GLY A 25 13.87 17.84 13.79
CA GLY A 25 15.16 18.02 13.13
C GLY A 25 15.77 16.69 12.67
N ALA A 26 15.78 15.68 13.54
CA ALA A 26 16.25 14.35 13.21
C ALA A 26 15.38 13.69 12.12
N ALA A 27 14.05 13.81 12.22
CA ALA A 27 13.14 13.29 11.20
C ALA A 27 13.33 14.01 9.84
N ALA A 28 13.53 15.33 9.85
CA ALA A 28 13.82 16.11 8.64
C ALA A 28 15.15 15.69 8.01
N GLU A 29 16.19 15.50 8.83
CA GLU A 29 17.49 15.01 8.37
C GLU A 29 17.37 13.61 7.75
N LEU A 30 16.70 12.68 8.43
CA LEU A 30 16.47 11.31 7.94
C LEU A 30 15.66 11.26 6.64
N ARG A 31 14.74 12.20 6.45
CA ARG A 31 13.93 12.33 5.22
C ARG A 31 14.64 13.08 4.10
N SER A 32 15.78 13.72 4.37
CA SER A 32 16.53 14.42 3.33
C SER A 32 17.15 13.43 2.34
N THR A 33 17.06 13.73 1.05
CA THR A 33 17.61 12.87 -0.01
C THR A 33 19.13 12.72 0.09
N ALA A 34 19.81 13.75 0.60
CA ALA A 34 21.24 13.73 0.87
C ALA A 34 21.60 12.67 1.93
N THR A 35 20.90 12.68 3.08
CA THR A 35 21.11 11.70 4.15
C THR A 35 20.76 10.29 3.69
N ILE A 36 19.63 10.11 3.00
CA ILE A 36 19.23 8.81 2.43
C ILE A 36 20.34 8.27 1.52
N ARG A 37 20.86 9.10 0.60
CA ARG A 37 21.93 8.71 -0.32
C ARG A 37 23.23 8.36 0.40
N SER A 38 23.60 9.15 1.42
CA SER A 38 24.80 8.88 2.22
C SER A 38 24.70 7.53 2.95
N ARG A 39 23.57 7.27 3.62
CA ARG A 39 23.34 6.03 4.36
C ARG A 39 23.21 4.80 3.46
N ALA A 40 22.52 4.92 2.33
CA ALA A 40 22.42 3.84 1.34
C ALA A 40 23.80 3.47 0.77
N ARG A 41 24.66 4.47 0.49
CA ARG A 41 26.06 4.22 0.07
C ARG A 41 26.85 3.49 1.16
N ALA A 42 26.72 3.88 2.43
CA ALA A 42 27.40 3.20 3.53
C ALA A 42 27.01 1.72 3.61
N LEU A 43 25.73 1.38 3.39
CA LEU A 43 25.27 -0.02 3.34
C LEU A 43 25.82 -0.77 2.11
N LEU A 44 25.86 -0.12 0.94
CA LEU A 44 26.45 -0.71 -0.27
C LEU A 44 27.95 -1.02 -0.07
N GLU A 45 28.71 -0.07 0.46
CA GLU A 45 30.15 -0.26 0.72
C GLU A 45 30.40 -1.34 1.76
N ARG A 46 29.55 -1.41 2.79
CA ARG A 46 29.60 -2.51 3.77
C ARG A 46 29.37 -3.87 3.11
N ALA A 47 28.38 -3.99 2.21
CA ALA A 47 28.12 -5.22 1.49
C ALA A 47 29.29 -5.59 0.53
N ARG A 48 29.91 -4.60 -0.13
CA ARG A 48 31.11 -4.80 -0.97
C ARG A 48 32.32 -5.31 -0.18
N ARG A 49 32.48 -4.87 1.08
CA ARG A 49 33.52 -5.38 1.98
C ARG A 49 33.23 -6.78 2.56
N GLY A 50 32.11 -7.40 2.20
CA GLY A 50 31.72 -8.71 2.75
C GLY A 50 31.20 -8.66 4.19
N GLU A 51 30.89 -7.47 4.71
CA GLU A 51 30.43 -7.26 6.09
C GLU A 51 28.90 -7.36 6.24
N SER A 52 28.22 -7.88 5.21
CA SER A 52 26.78 -8.13 5.18
C SER A 52 26.52 -9.63 5.28
N ALA A 53 25.67 -10.03 6.22
CA ALA A 53 25.24 -11.42 6.36
C ALA A 53 24.18 -11.84 5.33
N TRP A 54 23.58 -10.88 4.61
CA TRP A 54 22.39 -11.10 3.78
C TRP A 54 22.61 -10.89 2.28
N PHE A 55 23.62 -10.10 1.91
CA PHE A 55 23.83 -9.66 0.54
C PHE A 55 25.31 -9.61 0.18
N THR A 56 25.65 -10.11 -1.00
CA THR A 56 26.96 -9.93 -1.64
C THR A 56 26.77 -9.11 -2.91
N VAL A 57 27.69 -8.18 -3.19
CA VAL A 57 27.65 -7.34 -4.39
C VAL A 57 28.59 -7.93 -5.44
N ASN A 58 28.05 -8.26 -6.62
CA ASN A 58 28.83 -8.66 -7.78
C ASN A 58 28.90 -7.49 -8.77
N ASP A 59 29.90 -6.63 -8.65
CA ASP A 59 30.09 -5.49 -9.55
C ASP A 59 30.35 -5.92 -11.01
N GLY A 60 30.90 -7.12 -11.23
CA GLY A 60 31.13 -7.67 -12.58
C GLY A 60 29.84 -8.03 -13.34
N ALA A 61 28.72 -8.21 -12.64
CA ALA A 61 27.44 -8.56 -13.26
C ALA A 61 26.65 -7.35 -13.78
N MET A 62 27.10 -6.11 -13.53
CA MET A 62 26.33 -4.90 -13.84
C MET A 62 25.95 -4.80 -15.32
N ALA A 63 26.92 -4.99 -16.22
CA ALA A 63 26.70 -4.90 -17.66
C ALA A 63 25.72 -5.97 -18.16
N THR A 64 25.90 -7.22 -17.72
CA THR A 64 25.01 -8.34 -18.08
C THR A 64 23.60 -8.12 -17.55
N THR A 65 23.47 -7.63 -16.31
CA THR A 65 22.17 -7.34 -15.69
C THR A 65 21.44 -6.23 -16.45
N ALA A 66 22.15 -5.15 -16.82
CA ALA A 66 21.57 -4.07 -17.61
C ALA A 66 21.12 -4.55 -19.01
N ALA A 67 21.91 -5.38 -19.68
CA ALA A 67 21.55 -5.98 -20.96
C ALA A 67 20.30 -6.85 -20.83
N LEU A 68 20.23 -7.71 -19.82
CA LEU A 68 19.08 -8.57 -19.54
C LEU A 68 17.81 -7.77 -19.27
N VAL A 69 17.87 -6.73 -18.43
CA VAL A 69 16.72 -5.86 -18.15
C VAL A 69 16.25 -5.18 -19.43
N ALA A 70 17.18 -4.69 -20.27
CA ALA A 70 16.84 -4.06 -21.54
C ALA A 70 16.22 -5.06 -22.54
N GLU A 71 16.71 -6.29 -22.59
CA GLU A 71 16.16 -7.38 -23.41
C GLU A 71 14.72 -7.71 -22.98
N ILE A 72 14.51 -8.00 -21.70
CA ILE A 72 13.19 -8.31 -21.15
C ILE A 72 12.22 -7.14 -21.36
N THR A 73 12.69 -5.90 -21.17
CA THR A 73 11.86 -4.71 -21.38
C THR A 73 11.42 -4.60 -22.83
N ARG A 74 12.31 -4.78 -23.81
CA ARG A 74 11.95 -4.76 -25.24
C ARG A 74 11.06 -5.92 -25.64
N ALA A 75 11.27 -7.10 -25.07
CA ALA A 75 10.42 -8.26 -25.32
C ALA A 75 8.99 -8.05 -24.81
N ARG A 76 8.83 -7.43 -23.63
CA ARG A 76 7.51 -7.15 -23.03
C ARG A 76 6.83 -5.90 -23.61
N TYR A 77 7.62 -4.91 -24.03
CA TYR A 77 7.14 -3.63 -24.56
C TYR A 77 7.89 -3.29 -25.86
N PRO A 78 7.52 -3.93 -27.00
CA PRO A 78 8.24 -3.74 -28.27
C PRO A 78 8.23 -2.30 -28.78
N ASP A 79 7.20 -1.53 -28.44
CA ASP A 79 7.04 -0.11 -28.77
C ASP A 79 7.62 0.84 -27.70
N LEU A 80 8.20 0.28 -26.64
CA LEU A 80 8.71 0.99 -25.46
C LEU A 80 7.66 1.85 -24.72
N ARG A 81 6.36 1.60 -24.96
CA ARG A 81 5.27 2.26 -24.24
C ARG A 81 4.99 1.51 -22.93
N ILE A 82 5.88 1.71 -21.97
CA ILE A 82 5.79 1.07 -20.65
C ILE A 82 4.73 1.81 -19.81
N PRO A 83 3.66 1.13 -19.36
CA PRO A 83 2.69 1.75 -18.47
C PRO A 83 3.33 2.07 -17.12
N TYR A 84 2.90 3.16 -16.50
CA TYR A 84 3.37 3.52 -15.16
C TYR A 84 3.08 2.40 -14.17
N HIS A 85 4.12 1.99 -13.43
CA HIS A 85 3.92 1.10 -12.29
C HIS A 85 3.10 1.83 -11.24
N SER A 86 1.89 1.35 -11.01
CA SER A 86 0.92 1.95 -10.12
C SER A 86 -0.06 0.89 -9.63
N ARG A 87 -0.84 1.24 -8.60
CA ARG A 87 -1.91 0.36 -8.10
C ARG A 87 -2.86 -0.09 -9.22
N TRP A 88 -3.07 0.72 -10.25
CA TRP A 88 -3.89 0.38 -11.40
C TRP A 88 -3.48 -0.89 -12.12
N ARG A 89 -2.17 -1.21 -12.17
CA ARG A 89 -1.70 -2.47 -12.77
C ARG A 89 -2.08 -3.69 -11.94
N HIS A 90 -2.24 -3.55 -10.61
CA HIS A 90 -2.70 -4.65 -9.76
C HIS A 90 -4.20 -4.94 -9.96
N PHE A 91 -5.01 -3.95 -10.33
CA PHE A 91 -6.42 -4.18 -10.69
C PHE A 91 -6.57 -5.00 -11.97
N GLU A 92 -5.54 -5.06 -12.80
CA GLU A 92 -5.53 -5.82 -14.04
C GLU A 92 -4.91 -7.22 -13.91
N ALA A 93 -4.63 -7.67 -12.68
CA ALA A 93 -4.07 -8.99 -12.43
C ALA A 93 -4.91 -10.07 -13.14
N GLY A 94 -4.22 -11.00 -13.81
CA GLY A 94 -4.84 -11.99 -14.69
C GLY A 94 -5.27 -11.49 -16.07
N GLY A 95 -4.88 -10.27 -16.47
CA GLY A 95 -5.19 -9.69 -17.78
C GLY A 95 -6.62 -9.18 -17.92
N ILE A 96 -7.28 -8.85 -16.81
CA ILE A 96 -8.71 -8.49 -16.78
C ILE A 96 -8.84 -6.98 -16.59
N ASP A 97 -9.59 -6.31 -17.47
CA ASP A 97 -9.78 -4.86 -17.43
C ASP A 97 -10.83 -4.41 -16.38
N ARG A 98 -10.52 -4.64 -15.10
CA ARG A 98 -11.34 -4.15 -13.98
C ARG A 98 -11.47 -2.61 -13.96
N PRO A 99 -10.43 -1.82 -14.30
CA PRO A 99 -10.60 -0.37 -14.49
C PRO A 99 -11.65 -0.02 -15.55
N GLY A 100 -11.69 -0.75 -16.67
CA GLY A 100 -12.74 -0.67 -17.68
C GLY A 100 -14.12 -0.96 -17.09
N MET A 101 -14.26 -2.07 -16.35
CA MET A 101 -15.52 -2.42 -15.66
C MET A 101 -16.00 -1.32 -14.70
N LEU A 102 -15.09 -0.69 -13.96
CA LEU A 102 -15.43 0.46 -13.11
C LEU A 102 -15.92 1.65 -13.93
N ASN A 103 -15.27 1.94 -15.06
CA ASN A 103 -15.67 3.04 -15.94
C ASN A 103 -17.05 2.80 -16.57
N GLU A 104 -17.37 1.55 -16.92
CA GLU A 104 -18.69 1.15 -17.39
C GLU A 104 -19.75 1.32 -16.31
N ALA A 105 -19.47 0.86 -15.08
CA ALA A 105 -20.36 1.06 -13.94
C ALA A 105 -20.60 2.55 -13.61
N LEU A 106 -19.62 3.41 -13.91
CA LEU A 106 -19.67 4.86 -13.75
C LEU A 106 -20.01 5.61 -15.05
N ALA A 107 -20.64 4.94 -16.03
CA ALA A 107 -20.96 5.56 -17.32
C ALA A 107 -21.85 6.81 -17.18
N ASN A 108 -22.80 6.78 -16.26
CA ASN A 108 -23.76 7.88 -16.00
C ASN A 108 -23.25 8.92 -14.99
N ALA A 109 -22.07 8.70 -14.39
CA ALA A 109 -21.48 9.66 -13.47
C ALA A 109 -20.94 10.89 -14.21
N THR A 110 -20.93 12.04 -13.54
CA THR A 110 -20.24 13.22 -14.06
C THR A 110 -18.73 12.95 -14.18
N PRO A 111 -17.99 13.66 -15.04
CA PRO A 111 -16.53 13.51 -15.13
C PRO A 111 -15.82 13.66 -13.78
N ALA A 112 -16.26 14.60 -12.95
CA ALA A 112 -15.73 14.79 -11.60
C ALA A 112 -16.08 13.63 -10.65
N GLY A 113 -17.30 13.07 -10.75
CA GLY A 113 -17.72 11.90 -9.98
C GLY A 113 -16.89 10.66 -10.35
N ARG A 114 -16.66 10.43 -11.64
CA ARG A 114 -15.80 9.34 -12.11
C ARG A 114 -14.36 9.48 -11.61
N ALA A 115 -13.78 10.68 -11.72
CA ALA A 115 -12.44 10.95 -11.22
C ALA A 115 -12.33 10.71 -9.71
N ARG A 116 -13.34 11.13 -8.92
CA ARG A 116 -13.38 10.89 -7.48
C ARG A 116 -13.39 9.41 -7.14
N ALA A 117 -14.29 8.62 -7.75
CA ALA A 117 -14.36 7.18 -7.52
C ALA A 117 -13.04 6.46 -7.86
N GLN A 118 -12.37 6.87 -8.94
CA GLN A 118 -11.05 6.34 -9.30
C GLN A 118 -9.96 6.69 -8.28
N ILE A 119 -9.96 7.93 -7.76
CA ILE A 119 -9.05 8.35 -6.70
C ILE A 119 -9.33 7.57 -5.42
N ASP A 120 -10.60 7.44 -5.02
CA ASP A 120 -11.02 6.73 -3.82
C ASP A 120 -10.58 5.26 -3.88
N LEU A 121 -10.86 4.56 -4.98
CA LEU A 121 -10.41 3.19 -5.21
C LEU A 121 -8.89 3.05 -5.07
N ALA A 122 -8.13 3.91 -5.75
CA ALA A 122 -6.67 3.85 -5.70
C ALA A 122 -6.14 4.12 -4.28
N LEU A 123 -6.74 5.09 -3.57
CA LEU A 123 -6.35 5.48 -2.23
C LEU A 123 -6.59 4.35 -1.23
N VAL A 124 -7.83 3.83 -1.12
CA VAL A 124 -8.15 2.76 -0.16
C VAL A 124 -7.36 1.50 -0.45
N SER A 125 -7.16 1.16 -1.73
CA SER A 125 -6.37 -0.01 -2.10
C SER A 125 -4.88 0.14 -1.76
N VAL A 126 -4.32 1.36 -1.84
CA VAL A 126 -2.94 1.62 -1.39
C VAL A 126 -2.84 1.53 0.12
N LEU A 127 -3.79 2.08 0.87
CA LEU A 127 -3.76 2.04 2.33
C LEU A 127 -3.90 0.61 2.88
N LEU A 128 -4.66 -0.25 2.18
CA LEU A 128 -4.81 -1.67 2.53
C LEU A 128 -3.60 -2.53 2.11
N ASP A 129 -2.61 -1.98 1.42
CA ASP A 129 -1.40 -2.70 1.02
C ASP A 129 -0.30 -2.64 2.09
N ALA A 130 -0.60 -3.20 3.27
CA ALA A 130 0.34 -3.33 4.38
C ALA A 130 1.10 -4.68 4.37
N GLY A 131 1.25 -5.30 3.19
CA GLY A 131 1.86 -6.62 3.01
C GLY A 131 0.91 -7.78 3.35
N ALA A 132 0.76 -8.73 2.44
CA ALA A 132 -0.20 -9.83 2.59
C ALA A 132 0.30 -10.99 3.49
N GLY A 133 1.62 -11.11 3.66
CA GLY A 133 2.24 -12.35 4.11
C GLY A 133 2.38 -13.37 2.97
N PRO A 134 3.12 -14.47 3.20
CA PRO A 134 3.40 -15.47 2.17
C PRO A 134 2.24 -16.44 1.91
N GLU A 135 1.34 -16.61 2.89
CA GLU A 135 0.27 -17.63 2.84
C GLU A 135 -1.03 -17.11 2.24
N TRP A 136 -1.39 -15.84 2.48
CA TRP A 136 -2.68 -15.30 2.05
C TRP A 136 -2.89 -15.38 0.52
N ARG A 137 -4.09 -15.78 0.12
CA ARG A 137 -4.58 -15.86 -1.26
C ARG A 137 -5.95 -15.20 -1.38
N TYR A 138 -6.24 -14.61 -2.52
CA TYR A 138 -7.57 -14.16 -2.90
C TYR A 138 -8.07 -15.00 -4.08
N LEU A 139 -9.17 -15.70 -3.88
CA LEU A 139 -9.84 -16.44 -4.93
C LEU A 139 -10.93 -15.57 -5.56
N GLU A 140 -10.67 -15.07 -6.75
CA GLU A 140 -11.72 -14.42 -7.52
C GLU A 140 -12.62 -15.47 -8.18
N ALA A 141 -13.92 -15.37 -7.93
CA ALA A 141 -14.91 -16.32 -8.44
C ALA A 141 -14.97 -16.31 -9.97
N ALA A 142 -15.42 -17.44 -10.53
CA ALA A 142 -15.75 -17.53 -11.94
C ALA A 142 -16.86 -16.53 -12.30
N GLN A 143 -16.77 -15.93 -13.48
CA GLN A 143 -17.75 -14.97 -13.98
C GLN A 143 -17.95 -15.22 -15.48
N ASP A 144 -19.19 -15.49 -15.88
CA ASP A 144 -19.54 -15.91 -17.24
C ASP A 144 -18.67 -17.09 -17.70
N GLU A 145 -17.94 -16.95 -18.81
CA GLU A 145 -17.05 -17.99 -19.35
C GLU A 145 -15.66 -18.00 -18.68
N ARG A 146 -15.38 -17.05 -17.77
CA ARG A 146 -14.08 -16.92 -17.12
C ARG A 146 -13.99 -17.83 -15.89
N PRO A 147 -13.00 -18.74 -15.81
CA PRO A 147 -12.82 -19.59 -14.64
C PRO A 147 -12.38 -18.75 -13.43
N SER A 148 -12.54 -19.32 -12.24
CA SER A 148 -12.00 -18.72 -11.02
C SER A 148 -10.47 -18.59 -11.10
N CYS A 149 -9.93 -17.52 -10.54
CA CYS A 149 -8.50 -17.27 -10.54
C CYS A 149 -8.02 -16.92 -9.13
N GLU A 150 -6.88 -17.48 -8.72
CA GLU A 150 -6.25 -17.19 -7.44
C GLU A 150 -5.12 -16.18 -7.62
N TYR A 151 -5.10 -15.17 -6.76
CA TYR A 151 -4.09 -14.13 -6.71
C TYR A 151 -3.48 -14.04 -5.32
N ASN A 152 -2.25 -13.51 -5.22
CA ASN A 152 -1.57 -13.33 -3.94
C ASN A 152 -0.75 -12.04 -3.92
N ARG A 153 -0.17 -11.71 -2.75
CA ARG A 153 0.65 -10.50 -2.57
C ARG A 153 -0.09 -9.25 -3.07
N SER A 154 0.63 -8.29 -3.65
CA SER A 154 0.07 -7.01 -4.08
C SER A 154 -0.97 -7.12 -5.19
N GLU A 155 -0.88 -8.15 -6.06
CA GLU A 155 -1.89 -8.44 -7.07
C GLU A 155 -3.21 -8.87 -6.43
N GLY A 156 -3.17 -9.86 -5.52
CA GLY A 156 -4.35 -10.30 -4.79
C GLY A 156 -4.96 -9.19 -3.94
N LEU A 157 -4.13 -8.38 -3.26
CA LEU A 157 -4.62 -7.22 -2.51
C LEU A 157 -5.29 -6.19 -3.42
N GLY A 158 -4.77 -5.97 -4.63
CA GLY A 158 -5.40 -5.13 -5.64
C GLY A 158 -6.77 -5.63 -6.05
N VAL A 159 -6.88 -6.92 -6.39
CA VAL A 159 -8.16 -7.54 -6.80
C VAL A 159 -9.17 -7.53 -5.66
N ALA A 160 -8.77 -7.92 -4.44
CA ALA A 160 -9.64 -7.88 -3.26
C ALA A 160 -10.14 -6.45 -2.95
N SER A 161 -9.25 -5.46 -3.02
CA SER A 161 -9.62 -4.05 -2.80
C SER A 161 -10.60 -3.54 -3.86
N PHE A 162 -10.42 -3.95 -5.12
CA PHE A 162 -11.34 -3.60 -6.20
C PHE A 162 -12.75 -4.10 -5.90
N HIS A 163 -12.89 -5.38 -5.55
CA HIS A 163 -14.18 -5.98 -5.20
C HIS A 163 -14.78 -5.39 -3.93
N ALA A 164 -13.98 -5.15 -2.89
CA ALA A 164 -14.44 -4.49 -1.68
C ALA A 164 -15.00 -3.09 -1.99
N PHE A 165 -14.30 -2.31 -2.82
CA PHE A 165 -14.72 -0.98 -3.22
C PHE A 165 -16.01 -1.00 -4.05
N THR A 166 -16.09 -1.84 -5.09
CA THR A 166 -17.29 -1.91 -5.93
C THR A 166 -18.51 -2.48 -5.19
N ALA A 167 -18.28 -3.30 -4.16
CA ALA A 167 -19.33 -3.77 -3.25
C ALA A 167 -19.77 -2.75 -2.19
N GLY A 168 -19.14 -1.56 -2.13
CA GLY A 168 -19.53 -0.49 -1.21
C GLY A 168 -19.00 -0.62 0.21
N VAL A 169 -17.97 -1.47 0.44
CA VAL A 169 -17.41 -1.71 1.78
C VAL A 169 -16.92 -0.42 2.47
N PHE A 170 -16.50 0.58 1.70
CA PHE A 170 -15.96 1.86 2.21
C PHE A 170 -16.94 3.04 2.10
N SER A 171 -18.17 2.80 1.64
CA SER A 171 -19.19 3.82 1.45
C SER A 171 -20.18 3.82 2.61
N SER A 172 -20.57 5.01 3.07
CA SER A 172 -21.71 5.18 3.99
C SER A 172 -23.08 5.24 3.28
N ASP A 173 -23.10 5.36 1.95
CA ASP A 173 -24.32 5.48 1.15
C ASP A 173 -24.49 4.25 0.26
N SER A 174 -25.52 3.44 0.54
CA SER A 174 -25.83 2.25 -0.25
C SER A 174 -26.31 2.56 -1.68
N GLN A 175 -26.74 3.80 -1.95
CA GLN A 175 -27.10 4.25 -3.29
C GLN A 175 -25.87 4.70 -4.09
N ASN A 176 -24.73 4.92 -3.43
CA ASN A 176 -23.46 5.23 -4.07
C ASN A 176 -22.34 4.30 -3.55
N PRO A 177 -22.31 3.02 -3.95
CA PRO A 177 -21.34 2.06 -3.43
C PRO A 177 -19.90 2.36 -3.89
N MET A 178 -19.71 2.96 -5.07
CA MET A 178 -18.38 3.22 -5.65
C MET A 178 -17.78 4.55 -5.16
N GLN A 179 -17.76 4.75 -3.84
CA GLN A 179 -17.07 5.86 -3.18
C GLN A 179 -16.38 5.36 -1.90
N ALA A 180 -15.38 6.13 -1.44
CA ALA A 180 -14.87 5.99 -0.07
C ALA A 180 -15.03 7.34 0.64
N ASP A 181 -15.91 7.37 1.64
CA ASP A 181 -16.18 8.60 2.40
C ASP A 181 -15.77 8.47 3.86
N ALA A 182 -15.65 9.61 4.54
CA ALA A 182 -15.14 9.63 5.91
C ALA A 182 -16.03 8.87 6.90
N ALA A 183 -17.34 8.78 6.68
CA ALA A 183 -18.24 8.04 7.55
C ALA A 183 -18.11 6.54 7.30
N GLY A 184 -18.04 6.11 6.04
CA GLY A 184 -17.81 4.71 5.65
C GLY A 184 -16.47 4.19 6.16
N LEU A 185 -15.39 4.96 5.97
CA LEU A 185 -14.05 4.59 6.47
C LEU A 185 -14.01 4.50 8.01
N LYS A 186 -14.66 5.42 8.74
CA LYS A 186 -14.73 5.33 10.22
C LYS A 186 -15.54 4.14 10.72
N ALA A 187 -16.46 3.62 9.90
CA ALA A 187 -17.31 2.49 10.25
C ALA A 187 -16.71 1.14 9.86
N ILE A 188 -15.59 1.12 9.14
CA ILE A 188 -14.92 -0.11 8.71
C ILE A 188 -14.47 -0.93 9.92
N THR A 189 -14.65 -2.24 9.86
CA THR A 189 -14.23 -3.17 10.90
C THR A 189 -13.26 -4.21 10.34
N ALA A 190 -12.47 -4.81 11.22
CA ALA A 190 -11.59 -5.92 10.87
C ALA A 190 -12.37 -7.08 10.23
N ASP A 191 -13.59 -7.36 10.73
CA ASP A 191 -14.45 -8.42 10.18
C ASP A 191 -14.96 -8.11 8.77
N GLN A 192 -15.34 -6.85 8.48
CA GLN A 192 -15.71 -6.46 7.11
C GLN A 192 -14.54 -6.61 6.14
N ILE A 193 -13.34 -6.19 6.55
CA ILE A 193 -12.13 -6.38 5.75
C ILE A 193 -11.81 -7.87 5.62
N ALA A 194 -11.92 -8.66 6.70
CA ALA A 194 -11.69 -10.09 6.67
C ALA A 194 -12.60 -10.78 5.66
N ASN A 195 -13.89 -10.47 5.68
CA ASN A 195 -14.86 -11.02 4.73
C ASN A 195 -14.51 -10.62 3.30
N ALA A 196 -14.25 -9.33 3.05
CA ALA A 196 -13.92 -8.83 1.71
C ALA A 196 -12.58 -9.39 1.17
N PHE A 197 -11.63 -9.68 2.06
CA PHE A 197 -10.31 -10.22 1.72
C PHE A 197 -10.21 -11.74 1.94
N GLN A 198 -11.32 -12.42 2.18
CA GLN A 198 -11.41 -13.88 2.36
C GLN A 198 -10.49 -14.42 3.48
N VAL A 199 -10.27 -13.62 4.53
CA VAL A 199 -9.39 -13.96 5.63
C VAL A 199 -10.06 -15.00 6.53
N THR A 200 -9.38 -16.11 6.73
CA THR A 200 -9.80 -17.19 7.63
C THR A 200 -8.59 -17.70 8.41
N PRO A 201 -8.75 -18.55 9.44
CA PRO A 201 -7.61 -19.18 10.11
C PRO A 201 -6.68 -19.95 9.15
N ASN A 202 -7.21 -20.48 8.04
CA ASN A 202 -6.44 -21.19 7.01
C ASN A 202 -5.99 -20.29 5.84
N ASN A 203 -6.39 -19.02 5.83
CA ASN A 203 -6.00 -18.02 4.85
C ASN A 203 -5.67 -16.69 5.54
N PRO A 204 -4.60 -16.63 6.37
CA PRO A 204 -4.36 -15.51 7.26
C PRO A 204 -3.75 -14.31 6.53
N LEU A 205 -4.34 -13.12 6.71
CA LEU A 205 -3.78 -11.86 6.24
C LEU A 205 -3.04 -11.14 7.37
N VAL A 206 -1.75 -10.89 7.19
CA VAL A 206 -0.91 -10.21 8.20
C VAL A 206 -1.38 -8.78 8.40
N GLY A 207 -1.64 -8.36 9.65
CA GLY A 207 -1.95 -6.96 9.98
C GLY A 207 -3.38 -6.52 9.69
N LEU A 208 -4.35 -7.43 9.80
CA LEU A 208 -5.77 -7.14 9.59
C LEU A 208 -6.29 -6.00 10.47
N GLU A 209 -6.03 -6.03 11.77
CA GLU A 209 -6.48 -4.97 12.70
C GLU A 209 -5.93 -3.59 12.32
N GLY A 210 -4.67 -3.52 11.89
CA GLY A 210 -4.06 -2.27 11.43
C GLY A 210 -4.73 -1.71 10.17
N ARG A 211 -5.32 -2.56 9.34
CA ARG A 211 -6.11 -2.15 8.16
C ARG A 211 -7.50 -1.67 8.50
N ALA A 212 -8.04 -1.99 9.67
CA ALA A 212 -9.33 -1.46 10.12
C ALA A 212 -9.20 -0.07 10.75
N ALA A 213 -7.98 0.36 11.08
CA ALA A 213 -7.69 1.66 11.71
C ALA A 213 -7.35 2.77 10.69
N LEU A 214 -7.89 2.68 9.47
CA LEU A 214 -7.65 3.61 8.34
C LEU A 214 -8.07 5.07 8.63
#